data_AF-A0A9P6XVV7-F1
#
_entry.id   AF-A0A9P6XVV7-F1
#
_cell.length_a   1.000
_cell.length_b   1.000
_cell.length_c   1.000
_cell.angle_alpha   90.00
_cell.angle_beta   90.00
_cell.angle_gamma   90.00
#
_symmetry.space_group_name_H-M   'P 1'
#
loop_
_entity.id
_entity.type
_entity.pdbx_description
1 polymer ?
#
loop_
_entity_poly.entity_id
_entity_poly.type
_entity_poly.pdbx_seq_one_letter_code
_entity_poly.pdbx_strand_id
1 'polypeptide(L)'
;MIGVTVLSVIELVLASAAFYVLLPDSTPTGLPGFVGLYLVAVLAGLVSTVPAGLGVCDWSLLKLLPQVAPAAVLAAALIYRVTYYVLPATRPIISAARTVGSAPPAATA
;
A
#
# COMPACT_ATOMS: atom_id res chain seq x y z
N MET A 1 18.16 15.45 -8.50
CA MET A 1 17.69 14.62 -7.36
C MET A 1 16.49 15.23 -6.63
N ILE A 2 16.32 16.56 -6.61
CA ILE A 2 15.18 17.21 -5.93
C ILE A 2 13.81 16.74 -6.48
N GLY A 3 13.68 16.50 -7.79
CA GLY A 3 12.42 16.08 -8.40
C GLY A 3 11.85 14.75 -7.86
N VAL A 4 12.70 13.74 -7.64
CA VAL A 4 12.25 12.45 -7.10
C VAL A 4 11.89 12.54 -5.62
N THR A 5 12.58 13.37 -4.84
CA THR A 5 12.25 13.60 -3.43
C THR A 5 10.86 14.22 -3.28
N VAL A 6 10.53 15.23 -4.08
CA VAL A 6 9.21 15.86 -4.05
C VAL A 6 8.12 14.86 -4.43
N LEU A 7 8.37 14.04 -5.46
CA LEU A 7 7.45 13.00 -5.88
C LEU A 7 7.24 11.95 -4.78
N SER A 8 8.29 11.50 -4.09
CA SER A 8 8.19 10.57 -2.96
C SER A 8 7.36 11.14 -1.81
N VAL A 9 7.53 12.43 -1.49
CA VAL A 9 6.74 13.07 -0.43
C VAL A 9 5.26 13.13 -0.82
N ILE A 10 4.97 13.50 -2.07
CA ILE A 10 3.60 13.54 -2.59
C ILE A 10 2.97 12.15 -2.56
N GLU A 11 3.70 11.12 -2.96
CA GLU A 11 3.25 9.73 -2.93
C GLU A 11 2.92 9.27 -1.50
N LEU A 12 3.81 9.51 -0.53
CA LEU A 12 3.57 9.20 0.90
C LEU A 12 2.31 9.88 1.45
N VAL A 13 2.08 11.15 1.09
CA VAL A 13 0.88 11.90 1.50
C VAL A 13 -0.38 11.34 0.86
N LEU A 14 -0.34 11.00 -0.44
CA LEU A 14 -1.47 10.38 -1.14
C LEU A 14 -1.79 8.98 -0.59
N ALA A 15 -0.76 8.17 -0.34
CA ALA A 15 -0.88 6.84 0.23
C ALA A 15 -1.52 6.88 1.62
N SER A 16 -1.02 7.74 2.51
CA SER A 16 -1.61 7.93 3.84
C SER A 16 -3.03 8.49 3.80
N ALA A 17 -3.34 9.41 2.88
CA ALA A 17 -4.69 9.92 2.69
C ALA A 17 -5.66 8.83 2.21
N ALA A 18 -5.24 7.99 1.26
CA ALA A 18 -6.06 6.87 0.78
C ALA A 18 -6.35 5.86 1.89
N PHE A 19 -5.38 5.56 2.75
CA PHE A 19 -5.58 4.72 3.93
C PHE A 19 -6.50 5.39 4.97
N TYR A 20 -6.35 6.70 5.20
CA TYR A 20 -7.19 7.46 6.12
C TYR A 20 -8.67 7.47 5.74
N VAL A 21 -8.98 7.56 4.44
CA VAL A 21 -10.37 7.50 3.93
C VAL A 21 -11.02 6.14 4.19
N LEU A 22 -10.23 5.07 4.32
CA LEU A 22 -10.71 3.72 4.62
C LEU A 22 -10.94 3.50 6.14
N LEU A 23 -10.43 4.40 6.99
CA LEU A 23 -10.65 4.32 8.43
C LEU A 23 -12.07 4.76 8.78
N PRO A 24 -12.66 4.20 9.85
CA PRO A 24 -13.98 4.62 10.30
C PRO A 24 -13.95 6.08 10.80
N ASP A 25 -15.07 6.78 10.62
CA ASP A 25 -15.27 8.19 11.03
C ASP A 25 -15.07 8.43 12.53
N SER A 26 -15.05 7.36 13.34
CA SER A 26 -14.72 7.39 14.77
C SER A 26 -13.24 7.65 15.07
N THR A 27 -12.40 7.83 14.04
CA THR A 27 -10.97 8.15 14.20
C THR A 27 -10.79 9.62 14.61
N PRO A 28 -10.33 9.92 15.84
CA PRO A 28 -10.27 11.31 16.32
C PRO A 28 -9.09 12.11 15.78
N THR A 29 -8.15 11.47 15.09
CA THR A 29 -6.99 12.15 14.47
C THR A 29 -7.37 12.65 13.09
N GLY A 30 -7.29 13.96 12.86
CA GLY A 30 -7.41 14.53 11.52
C GLY A 30 -6.30 14.09 10.56
N LEU A 31 -6.51 14.29 9.26
CA LEU A 31 -5.60 13.84 8.18
C LEU A 31 -4.12 14.20 8.42
N PRO A 32 -3.73 15.43 8.81
CA PRO A 32 -2.32 15.76 9.08
C PRO A 32 -1.71 14.93 10.21
N GLY A 33 -2.49 14.64 11.25
CA GLY A 33 -2.05 13.78 12.36
C GLY A 33 -1.86 12.34 11.90
N PHE A 34 -2.78 11.83 11.08
CA PHE A 34 -2.68 10.48 10.54
C PHE A 34 -1.46 10.30 9.61
N VAL A 35 -1.15 11.29 8.77
CA VAL A 35 0.06 11.28 7.92
C VAL A 35 1.31 11.06 8.79
N GLY A 36 1.41 11.74 9.93
CA GLY A 36 2.51 11.56 10.88
C GLY A 36 2.58 10.14 11.47
N LEU A 37 1.44 9.58 11.88
CA LEU A 37 1.38 8.19 12.38
C LEU A 37 1.77 7.18 11.30
N TYR A 38 1.31 7.39 10.06
CA TYR A 38 1.64 6.57 8.91
C TYR A 38 3.14 6.61 8.59
N LEU A 39 3.77 7.79 8.63
CA LEU A 39 5.21 7.94 8.47
C LEU A 39 6.00 7.13 9.52
N VAL A 40 5.58 7.17 10.79
CA VAL A 40 6.20 6.36 11.85
C VAL A 40 6.03 4.87 11.58
N ALA A 41 4.85 4.44 11.14
CA ALA A 41 4.58 3.05 10.79
C ALA A 41 5.41 2.55 9.60
N VAL A 42 5.57 3.38 8.56
CA VAL A 42 6.42 3.09 7.39
C VAL A 42 7.89 2.99 7.80
N LEU A 43 8.39 3.91 8.64
CA LEU A 43 9.76 3.86 9.15
C LEU A 43 10.01 2.60 9.98
N ALA A 44 9.07 2.21 10.84
CA ALA A 44 9.14 0.96 11.59
C ALA A 44 9.19 -0.27 10.65
N GLY A 45 8.37 -0.27 9.59
CA GLY A 45 8.39 -1.31 8.57
C GLY A 45 9.74 -1.39 7.82
N LEU A 46 10.33 -0.24 7.50
CA LEU A 46 11.62 -0.14 6.82
C LEU A 46 12.76 -0.73 7.66
N VAL A 47 12.77 -0.44 8.97
CA VAL A 47 13.75 -1.00 9.92
C VAL A 47 13.63 -2.52 10.04
N SER A 48 12.42 -3.06 9.90
CA SER A 48 12.16 -4.48 10.10
C SER A 48 12.66 -5.41 9.00
N THR A 49 13.11 -4.88 7.85
CA THR A 49 13.56 -5.64 6.66
C THR A 49 12.59 -6.72 6.15
N VAL A 50 11.34 -6.72 6.62
CA VAL A 50 10.30 -7.67 6.20
C VAL A 50 9.89 -7.34 4.77
N PRO A 51 9.86 -8.33 3.85
CA PRO A 51 9.40 -8.11 2.49
C PRO A 51 7.99 -7.52 2.49
N ALA A 52 7.83 -6.38 1.81
CA ALA A 52 6.61 -5.57 1.75
C ALA A 52 6.12 -4.96 3.09
N GLY A 53 6.90 -5.01 4.17
CA GLY A 53 6.52 -4.42 5.48
C GLY A 53 5.26 -5.04 6.10
N LEU A 54 4.88 -6.24 5.65
CA LEU A 54 3.67 -6.95 6.06
C LEU A 54 3.74 -7.25 7.56
N GLY A 55 2.75 -6.78 8.33
CA GLY A 55 2.68 -6.99 9.77
C GLY A 55 3.23 -5.82 10.57
N VAL A 56 4.48 -5.37 10.39
CA VAL A 56 5.05 -4.32 11.26
C VAL A 56 4.38 -2.96 11.07
N CYS A 57 4.01 -2.61 9.84
CA CYS A 57 3.22 -1.40 9.58
C CYS A 57 1.82 -1.49 10.22
N ASP A 58 1.17 -2.64 10.10
CA ASP A 58 -0.17 -2.88 10.67
C ASP A 58 -0.13 -2.88 12.20
N TRP A 59 0.85 -3.54 12.81
CA TRP A 59 1.08 -3.59 14.26
C TRP A 59 1.44 -2.22 14.84
N SER A 60 2.23 -1.43 14.13
CA SER A 60 2.54 -0.06 14.56
C SER A 60 1.30 0.82 14.51
N LEU A 61 0.50 0.76 13.44
CA LEU A 61 -0.79 1.48 13.36
C LEU A 61 -1.77 1.05 14.46
N LEU A 62 -1.87 -0.24 14.78
CA LEU A 62 -2.68 -0.73 15.90
C LEU A 62 -2.24 -0.15 17.25
N LYS A 63 -0.92 0.01 17.46
CA LYS A 63 -0.40 0.65 18.69
C LYS A 63 -0.56 2.17 18.69
N LEU A 64 -0.48 2.80 17.52
CA LEU A 64 -0.58 4.25 17.33
C LEU A 64 -2.05 4.73 17.34
N LEU A 65 -3.01 3.85 17.02
CA LEU A 65 -4.45 4.11 17.05
C LEU A 65 -5.18 3.17 18.05
N PRO A 66 -4.87 3.21 19.36
CA PRO A 66 -5.52 2.35 20.35
C PRO A 66 -7.03 2.63 20.48
N GLN A 67 -7.47 3.83 20.10
CA GLN A 67 -8.87 4.24 20.10
C GLN A 67 -9.71 3.66 18.94
N VAL A 68 -9.08 3.12 17.89
CA VAL A 68 -9.79 2.52 16.75
C VAL A 68 -9.85 1.02 16.94
N ALA A 69 -11.00 0.42 16.64
CA ALA A 69 -11.17 -1.03 16.73
C ALA A 69 -10.09 -1.75 15.89
N PRO A 70 -9.32 -2.71 16.46
CA PRO A 70 -8.25 -3.39 15.74
C PRO A 70 -8.70 -4.04 14.43
N ALA A 71 -9.92 -4.59 14.44
CA ALA A 71 -10.53 -5.18 13.25
C ALA A 71 -10.74 -4.16 12.12
N ALA A 72 -11.08 -2.91 12.44
CA ALA A 72 -11.29 -1.86 11.44
C ALA A 72 -9.97 -1.39 10.81
N VAL A 73 -8.91 -1.26 11.61
CA VAL A 73 -7.57 -0.91 11.10
C VAL A 73 -7.04 -2.00 10.17
N LEU A 74 -7.20 -3.27 10.56
CA LEU A 74 -6.80 -4.41 9.72
C LEU A 74 -7.66 -4.54 8.45
N ALA A 75 -8.96 -4.28 8.53
CA ALA A 75 -9.85 -4.27 7.36
C ALA A 75 -9.45 -3.16 6.37
N ALA A 76 -9.21 -1.94 6.85
CA ALA A 76 -8.74 -0.83 6.05
C ALA A 76 -7.39 -1.15 5.38
N ALA A 77 -6.45 -1.74 6.12
CA ALA A 77 -5.17 -2.16 5.57
C ALA A 77 -5.30 -3.25 4.49
N LEU A 78 -6.22 -4.20 4.68
CA LEU A 78 -6.49 -5.24 3.68
C LEU A 78 -7.05 -4.65 2.39
N ILE A 79 -8.06 -3.76 2.50
CA ILE A 79 -8.68 -3.08 1.36
C ILE A 79 -7.66 -2.18 0.63
N TYR A 80 -6.86 -1.43 1.39
CA TYR A 80 -5.77 -0.63 0.85
C TYR A 80 -4.81 -1.50 0.02
N ARG A 81 -4.43 -2.68 0.54
CA ARG A 81 -3.51 -3.59 -0.17
C ARG A 81 -4.13 -4.24 -1.39
N VAL A 82 -5.40 -4.64 -1.35
CA VAL A 82 -6.09 -5.15 -2.54
C VAL A 82 -6.11 -4.07 -3.64
N THR A 83 -6.34 -2.83 -3.26
CA THR A 83 -6.41 -1.70 -4.19
C THR A 83 -5.03 -1.34 -4.77
N TYR A 84 -3.98 -1.32 -3.95
CA TYR A 84 -2.63 -0.89 -4.38
C TYR A 84 -1.71 -1.99 -4.87
N TYR A 85 -1.89 -3.26 -4.46
CA TYR A 85 -1.01 -4.36 -4.85
C TYR A 85 -1.68 -5.35 -5.79
N VAL A 86 -2.92 -5.77 -5.50
CA VAL A 86 -3.59 -6.83 -6.28
C VAL A 86 -4.06 -6.29 -7.63
N LEU A 87 -4.67 -5.10 -7.68
CA LEU A 87 -5.08 -4.48 -8.94
C LEU A 87 -3.92 -4.30 -9.95
N PRO A 88 -2.78 -3.67 -9.59
CA PRO A 88 -1.68 -3.53 -10.53
C PRO A 88 -0.97 -4.83 -10.87
N ALA A 89 -0.95 -5.85 -9.98
CA ALA A 89 -0.34 -7.14 -10.30
C ALA A 89 -1.09 -7.91 -11.41
N THR A 90 -2.41 -7.76 -11.50
CA THR A 90 -3.21 -8.48 -12.52
C THR A 90 -3.00 -7.96 -13.94
N ARG A 91 -2.76 -6.66 -14.12
CA ARG A 91 -2.59 -6.05 -15.46
C ARG A 91 -1.43 -6.63 -16.28
N PRO A 92 -0.19 -6.75 -15.77
CA PRO A 92 0.91 -7.35 -16.51
C PRO A 92 0.70 -8.85 -16.76
N ILE A 93 0.09 -9.61 -15.83
CA ILE A 93 -0.22 -11.04 -16.02
C ILE A 93 -1.17 -11.22 -17.21
N ILE A 94 -2.21 -10.40 -17.31
CA ILE A 94 -3.17 -10.44 -18.41
C ILE A 94 -2.50 -10.05 -19.74
N SER A 95 -1.58 -9.09 -19.73
CA SER A 95 -0.81 -8.71 -20.93
C SER A 95 0.12 -9.84 -21.39
N ALA A 96 0.83 -10.48 -20.46
CA ALA A 96 1.70 -11.61 -20.75
C ALA A 96 0.93 -12.85 -21.23
N ALA A 97 -0.29 -13.06 -20.74
CA ALA A 97 -1.17 -14.12 -21.23
C ALA A 97 -1.59 -13.90 -22.71
N ARG A 98 -1.58 -12.66 -23.21
CA ARG A 98 -1.92 -12.34 -24.61
C ARG A 98 -0.76 -12.54 -25.58
N THR A 99 0.50 -12.51 -25.12
CA THR A 99 1.68 -12.66 -25.98
C THR A 99 2.12 -14.10 -26.21
N VAL A 100 1.75 -15.02 -25.30
CA VAL A 100 2.05 -16.47 -25.44
C VAL A 100 1.22 -17.13 -26.54
N GLY A 101 0.04 -16.59 -26.88
CA GLY A 101 -0.80 -17.09 -27.98
C GLY A 101 -0.37 -16.67 -29.39
N SER A 102 0.61 -15.79 -29.54
CA SER A 102 1.00 -15.18 -30.82
C SER A 102 2.35 -15.69 -31.37
N ALA A 103 2.88 -16.81 -30.89
CA ALA A 103 4.09 -17.41 -31.46
C ALA A 103 3.78 -18.03 -32.84
N PRO A 104 4.39 -17.58 -33.95
CA PRO A 104 4.22 -18.22 -35.25
C PRO A 104 4.82 -19.64 -35.23
N PRO A 105 4.21 -20.62 -35.92
CA PRO A 105 4.75 -21.97 -36.02
C PRO A 105 6.15 -21.89 -36.66
N ALA A 106 7.14 -22.44 -35.96
CA ALA A 106 8.52 -22.49 -36.41
C ALA A 106 8.55 -23.05 -37.84
N ALA A 107 8.96 -22.20 -38.78
CA ALA A 107 9.17 -22.56 -40.18
C ALA A 107 10.14 -23.75 -40.23
N THR A 108 9.58 -24.93 -40.48
CA THR A 108 10.28 -26.17 -40.78
C THR A 108 9.82 -26.57 -42.18
N ALA A 109 10.61 -26.19 -43.18
CA ALA A 109 10.79 -26.87 -44.48
C ALA A 109 11.72 -26.03 -45.36
#